data_AF-A0A183L3K8-F1
#
_entry.id   AF-A0A183L3K8-F1
#
_cell.length_a   1.000
_cell.length_b   1.000
_cell.length_c   1.000
_cell.angle_alpha   90.00
_cell.angle_beta   90.00
_cell.angle_gamma   90.00
#
_symmetry.space_group_name_H-M   'P 1'
#
loop_
_entity.id
_entity.type
_entity.pdbx_description
1 polymer ?
#
loop_
_entity_poly.entity_id
_entity_poly.type
_entity_poly.pdbx_seq_one_letter_code
_entity_poly.pdbx_strand_id
1 'polypeptide(L)'
;MIGGVFIYNHKGEVLISRIFRDDVSRNAADAFRVNVIHARQQVRSPISIVARTSFFHVKRANIWICAVARRNVNAAMVFQLLHALLNLMKDYFGRVTEENIKNNFVLIYEILDEVIDYGYGQNTDTGILKSLITQAGTRTATKEETAQITNQVTGQIGWRREGIKYRRNELFLDIMESVNLLMSPQGYWSPCGALVWSEGFPTPLGGLRVHQPG
;
A
#
# COMPACT_ATOMS: atom_id res chain seq x y z
N MET A 1 11.60 -12.55 0.60
CA MET A 1 10.48 -12.17 -0.28
C MET A 1 9.19 -12.31 0.50
N ILE A 2 8.09 -11.79 -0.02
CA ILE A 2 6.78 -11.91 0.64
C ILE A 2 6.27 -13.34 0.46
N GLY A 3 5.84 -13.98 1.56
CA GLY A 3 5.31 -15.34 1.54
C GLY A 3 3.79 -15.41 1.35
N GLY A 4 3.07 -14.39 1.81
CA GLY A 4 1.63 -14.27 1.60
C GLY A 4 1.10 -12.89 1.98
N VAL A 5 -0.06 -12.55 1.43
CA VAL A 5 -0.82 -11.33 1.74
C VAL A 5 -2.22 -11.74 2.22
N PHE A 6 -2.63 -11.15 3.33
CA PHE A 6 -3.91 -11.39 3.98
C PHE A 6 -4.62 -10.08 4.23
N ILE A 7 -5.93 -10.07 4.02
CA ILE A 7 -6.80 -8.94 4.35
C ILE A 7 -7.79 -9.41 5.41
N TYR A 8 -7.92 -8.65 6.50
CA TYR A 8 -8.82 -8.96 7.60
C TYR A 8 -9.82 -7.83 7.83
N ASN A 9 -10.97 -8.19 8.38
CA ASN A 9 -11.89 -7.22 8.96
C ASN A 9 -11.43 -6.80 10.37
N HIS A 10 -12.19 -5.89 10.99
CA HIS A 10 -11.90 -5.42 12.35
C HIS A 10 -11.93 -6.55 13.40
N LYS A 11 -12.76 -7.59 13.19
CA LYS A 11 -12.90 -8.74 14.08
C LYS A 11 -11.75 -9.75 13.92
N GLY A 12 -10.92 -9.61 12.90
CA GLY A 12 -9.84 -10.53 12.57
C GLY A 12 -10.25 -11.71 11.70
N GLU A 13 -11.45 -11.70 11.10
CA GLU A 13 -11.83 -12.67 10.08
C GLU A 13 -11.10 -12.37 8.77
N VAL A 14 -10.61 -13.42 8.12
CA VAL A 14 -9.88 -13.31 6.85
C VAL A 14 -10.88 -13.07 5.71
N LEU A 15 -10.78 -11.91 5.07
CA LEU A 15 -11.56 -11.57 3.89
C LEU A 15 -10.89 -12.10 2.61
N ILE A 16 -9.57 -11.95 2.51
CA ILE A 16 -8.76 -12.42 1.38
C ILE A 16 -7.49 -13.08 1.92
N SER A 17 -7.11 -14.21 1.33
CA SER A 17 -5.90 -14.93 1.66
C SER A 17 -5.21 -15.38 0.38
N ARG A 18 -4.06 -14.77 0.08
CA ARG A 18 -3.21 -15.18 -1.03
C ARG A 18 -1.82 -15.57 -0.53
N ILE A 19 -1.43 -16.80 -0.79
CA ILE A 19 -0.12 -17.35 -0.42
C ILE A 19 0.69 -17.50 -1.70
N PHE A 20 1.89 -16.93 -1.71
CA PHE A 20 2.81 -16.96 -2.85
C PHE A 20 3.95 -17.97 -2.67
N ARG A 21 4.17 -18.43 -1.43
CA ARG A 21 5.28 -19.31 -1.06
C ARG A 21 4.81 -20.42 -0.14
N ASP A 22 5.39 -21.60 -0.32
CA ASP A 22 5.06 -22.79 0.48
C ASP A 22 5.55 -22.70 1.94
N ASP A 23 6.43 -21.75 2.25
CA ASP A 23 6.93 -21.54 3.61
C ASP A 23 5.92 -20.82 4.51
N VAL A 24 4.83 -20.28 3.97
CA VAL A 24 3.74 -19.68 4.74
C VAL A 24 2.49 -20.53 4.60
N SER A 25 1.98 -21.05 5.71
CA SER A 25 0.70 -21.76 5.74
C SER A 25 -0.44 -20.86 6.24
N ARG A 26 -1.68 -21.33 6.10
CA ARG A 26 -2.88 -20.65 6.63
C ARG A 26 -2.80 -20.40 8.15
N ASN A 27 -2.01 -21.17 8.89
CA ASN A 27 -1.78 -20.97 10.32
C ASN A 27 -1.16 -19.59 10.63
N ALA A 28 -0.45 -18.99 9.66
CA ALA A 28 0.07 -17.63 9.81
C ALA A 28 -1.06 -16.60 9.95
N ALA A 29 -2.21 -16.83 9.31
CA ALA A 29 -3.35 -15.93 9.42
C ALA A 29 -3.96 -15.95 10.83
N ASP A 30 -4.09 -17.15 11.41
CA ASP A 30 -4.52 -17.31 12.81
C ASP A 30 -3.52 -16.71 13.80
N ALA A 31 -2.22 -16.90 13.56
CA ALA A 31 -1.18 -16.31 14.40
C ALA A 31 -1.25 -14.78 14.41
N PHE A 32 -1.49 -14.14 13.25
CA PHE A 32 -1.67 -12.69 13.16
C PHE A 32 -2.94 -12.24 13.90
N ARG A 33 -4.06 -12.93 13.69
CA ARG A 33 -5.33 -12.62 14.36
C ARG A 33 -5.19 -12.63 15.88
N VAL A 34 -4.63 -13.69 16.44
CA VAL A 34 -4.53 -13.87 17.90
C VAL A 34 -3.53 -12.91 18.52
N ASN A 35 -2.35 -12.75 17.91
CA ASN A 35 -1.24 -12.01 18.53
C ASN A 35 -1.24 -10.52 18.22
N VAL A 36 -1.92 -10.07 17.15
CA VAL A 36 -1.93 -8.65 16.73
C VAL A 36 -3.33 -8.06 16.83
N ILE A 37 -4.34 -8.68 16.20
CA ILE A 37 -5.69 -8.09 16.16
C ILE A 37 -6.40 -8.18 17.52
N HIS A 38 -6.27 -9.32 18.21
CA HIS A 38 -6.83 -9.54 19.55
C HIS A 38 -5.82 -9.30 20.67
N ALA A 39 -4.70 -8.64 20.39
CA ALA A 39 -3.75 -8.27 21.42
C ALA A 39 -4.44 -7.39 22.48
N ARG A 40 -4.28 -7.75 23.76
CA ARG A 40 -4.80 -6.93 24.87
C ARG A 40 -4.12 -5.57 24.95
N GLN A 41 -2.88 -5.48 24.49
CA GLN A 41 -2.13 -4.24 24.38
C GLN A 41 -2.35 -3.63 23.00
N GLN A 42 -2.37 -2.30 22.94
CA GLN A 42 -2.43 -1.59 21.66
C GLN A 42 -1.24 -1.97 20.77
N VAL A 43 -1.50 -2.05 19.47
CA VAL A 43 -0.48 -2.41 18.47
C VAL A 43 0.56 -1.30 18.40
N ARG A 44 1.73 -1.54 19.00
CA ARG A 44 2.82 -0.55 19.10
C ARG A 44 3.67 -0.40 17.84
N SER A 45 3.67 -1.41 16.97
CA SER A 45 4.60 -1.48 15.83
C SER A 45 3.91 -2.04 14.59
N PRO A 46 4.13 -1.42 13.40
CA PRO A 46 3.59 -1.91 12.13
C PRO A 46 4.27 -3.21 11.66
N ILE A 47 5.34 -3.64 12.33
CA ILE A 47 5.98 -4.94 12.14
C ILE A 47 5.90 -5.71 13.45
N SER A 48 5.34 -6.92 13.41
CA SER A 48 5.29 -7.85 14.53
C SER A 48 5.98 -9.15 14.17
N ILE A 49 6.76 -9.72 15.09
CA ILE A 49 7.46 -10.98 14.86
C ILE A 49 6.87 -12.04 15.78
N VAL A 50 6.30 -13.10 15.21
CA VAL A 50 5.71 -14.21 15.96
C VAL A 50 6.29 -15.51 15.40
N ALA A 51 6.86 -16.36 16.27
CA ALA A 51 7.41 -17.67 15.90
C ALA A 51 8.34 -17.61 14.65
N ARG A 52 9.29 -16.67 14.64
CA ARG A 52 10.24 -16.40 13.53
C ARG A 52 9.58 -16.00 12.20
N THR A 53 8.32 -15.59 12.23
CA THR A 53 7.59 -15.06 11.07
C THR A 53 7.34 -13.57 11.30
N SER A 54 7.72 -12.75 10.32
CA SER A 54 7.51 -11.31 10.35
C SER A 54 6.20 -10.95 9.67
N PHE A 55 5.38 -10.15 10.37
CA PHE A 55 4.08 -9.66 9.94
C PHE A 55 4.14 -8.14 9.76
N PHE A 56 4.15 -7.70 8.51
CA PHE A 56 4.07 -6.30 8.12
C PHE A 56 2.61 -5.95 7.92
N HIS A 57 2.09 -4.96 8.62
CA HIS A 57 0.66 -4.68 8.56
C HIS A 57 0.34 -3.19 8.59
N VAL A 58 -0.74 -2.86 7.90
CA VAL A 58 -1.28 -1.50 7.82
C VAL A 58 -2.77 -1.57 8.08
N LYS A 59 -3.28 -0.63 8.89
CA LYS A 59 -4.71 -0.48 9.14
C LYS A 59 -5.24 0.73 8.36
N ARG A 60 -6.30 0.52 7.57
CA ARG A 60 -7.08 1.59 6.92
C ARG A 60 -8.53 1.44 7.37
N ALA A 61 -9.02 2.39 8.15
CA ALA A 61 -10.34 2.31 8.78
C ALA A 61 -10.54 0.98 9.52
N ASN A 62 -11.50 0.15 9.09
CA ASN A 62 -11.85 -1.14 9.70
C ASN A 62 -11.20 -2.35 9.01
N ILE A 63 -10.30 -2.12 8.05
CA ILE A 63 -9.61 -3.17 7.30
C ILE A 63 -8.14 -3.21 7.69
N TRP A 64 -7.65 -4.41 7.94
CA TRP A 64 -6.23 -4.70 8.11
C TRP A 64 -5.70 -5.38 6.86
N ILE A 65 -4.60 -4.88 6.32
CA ILE A 65 -3.83 -5.60 5.31
C ILE A 65 -2.50 -6.04 5.93
N CYS A 66 -2.12 -7.28 5.72
CA CYS A 66 -0.90 -7.85 6.26
C CYS A 66 -0.13 -8.62 5.19
N ALA A 67 1.16 -8.32 5.05
CA ALA A 67 2.12 -9.16 4.34
C ALA A 67 2.94 -9.98 5.35
N VAL A 68 3.16 -11.24 5.03
CA VAL A 68 3.88 -12.20 5.88
C VAL A 68 5.17 -12.59 5.18
N ALA A 69 6.29 -12.61 5.92
CA ALA A 69 7.55 -13.13 5.43
C ALA A 69 8.30 -13.89 6.54
N ARG A 70 8.86 -15.06 6.22
CA ARG A 70 9.75 -15.80 7.12
C ARG A 70 11.23 -15.47 6.91
N ARG A 71 11.57 -14.92 5.75
CA ARG A 71 12.94 -14.50 5.41
C ARG A 71 13.12 -13.02 5.67
N ASN A 72 14.38 -12.59 5.82
CA ASN A 72 14.72 -11.17 5.89
C ASN A 72 14.31 -10.48 4.57
N VAL A 73 13.50 -9.43 4.67
CA VAL A 73 12.98 -8.64 3.54
C VAL A 73 13.16 -7.17 3.82
N ASN A 74 13.33 -6.37 2.77
CA ASN A 74 13.31 -4.93 2.89
C ASN A 74 11.91 -4.46 3.32
N ALA A 75 11.80 -4.00 4.57
CA ALA A 75 10.54 -3.57 5.16
C ALA A 75 9.90 -2.41 4.39
N ALA A 76 10.70 -1.45 3.92
CA ALA A 76 10.21 -0.29 3.18
C ALA A 76 9.53 -0.72 1.87
N MET A 77 10.12 -1.68 1.16
CA MET A 77 9.53 -2.24 -0.07
C MET A 77 8.18 -2.91 0.21
N VAL A 78 8.07 -3.64 1.33
CA VAL A 78 6.81 -4.30 1.71
C VAL A 78 5.74 -3.25 2.04
N PHE A 79 6.06 -2.21 2.80
CA PHE A 79 5.09 -1.15 3.10
C PHE A 79 4.69 -0.34 1.87
N GLN A 80 5.64 -0.04 0.98
CA GLN A 80 5.34 0.61 -0.29
C GLN A 80 4.32 -0.22 -1.09
N LEU A 81 4.53 -1.54 -1.18
CA LEU A 81 3.61 -2.45 -1.86
C LEU A 81 2.23 -2.50 -1.18
N LEU A 82 2.17 -2.60 0.15
CA LEU A 82 0.90 -2.61 0.88
C LEU A 82 0.10 -1.32 0.68
N HIS A 83 0.77 -0.17 0.69
CA HIS A 83 0.13 1.11 0.40
C HIS A 83 -0.30 1.22 -1.06
N ALA A 84 0.52 0.75 -2.00
CA ALA A 84 0.18 0.70 -3.42
C ALA A 84 -1.05 -0.18 -3.67
N LEU A 85 -1.13 -1.38 -3.08
CA LEU A 85 -2.30 -2.26 -3.17
C LEU A 85 -3.57 -1.58 -2.64
N LEU A 86 -3.48 -0.89 -1.50
CA LEU A 86 -4.62 -0.15 -0.94
C LEU A 86 -5.06 1.00 -1.84
N ASN A 87 -4.13 1.71 -2.48
CA ASN A 87 -4.47 2.76 -3.44
C ASN A 87 -5.07 2.18 -4.72
N LEU A 88 -4.54 1.07 -5.22
CA LEU A 88 -5.05 0.39 -6.40
C LEU A 88 -6.49 -0.10 -6.16
N MET A 89 -6.74 -0.75 -5.02
CA MET A 89 -8.09 -1.12 -4.60
C MET A 89 -9.04 0.09 -4.58
N LYS A 90 -8.57 1.26 -4.12
CA LYS A 90 -9.37 2.48 -4.17
C LYS A 90 -9.64 2.96 -5.59
N ASP A 91 -8.66 2.87 -6.49
CA ASP A 91 -8.83 3.32 -7.86
C ASP A 91 -9.74 2.41 -8.70
N TYR A 92 -9.89 1.12 -8.30
CA TYR A 92 -10.76 0.16 -8.98
C TYR A 92 -12.21 0.20 -8.50
N PHE A 93 -12.45 0.24 -7.18
CA PHE A 93 -13.80 0.15 -6.61
C PHE A 93 -14.10 1.20 -5.54
N GLY A 94 -13.29 2.26 -5.46
CA GLY A 94 -13.57 3.46 -4.64
C GLY A 94 -13.12 3.31 -3.19
N ARG A 95 -14.06 3.14 -2.26
CA ARG A 95 -13.72 3.00 -0.83
C ARG A 95 -13.37 1.55 -0.50
N VAL A 96 -12.33 1.35 0.31
CA VAL A 96 -11.92 0.02 0.79
C VAL A 96 -12.72 -0.31 2.05
N THR A 97 -13.90 -0.90 1.87
CA THR A 97 -14.79 -1.39 2.93
C THR A 97 -14.91 -2.92 2.86
N GLU A 98 -15.38 -3.53 3.94
CA GLU A 98 -15.58 -4.99 3.99
C GLU A 98 -16.56 -5.47 2.91
N GLU A 99 -17.65 -4.74 2.70
CA GLU A 99 -18.64 -5.03 1.66
C GLU A 99 -18.03 -4.97 0.26
N ASN A 100 -17.26 -3.91 -0.05
CA ASN A 100 -16.63 -3.76 -1.35
C ASN A 100 -15.60 -4.87 -1.62
N ILE A 101 -14.86 -5.30 -0.61
CA ILE A 101 -13.92 -6.42 -0.73
C ILE A 101 -14.67 -7.72 -1.02
N LYS A 102 -15.77 -7.99 -0.32
CA LYS A 102 -16.59 -9.19 -0.52
C LYS A 102 -17.25 -9.21 -1.90
N ASN A 103 -17.74 -8.06 -2.38
CA ASN A 103 -18.40 -7.98 -3.69
C ASN A 103 -17.41 -8.09 -4.86
N ASN A 104 -16.14 -7.72 -4.66
CA ASN A 104 -15.11 -7.69 -5.70
C ASN A 104 -13.98 -8.71 -5.46
N PHE A 105 -14.25 -9.83 -4.79
CA PHE A 105 -13.20 -10.77 -4.38
C PHE A 105 -12.42 -11.35 -5.57
N VAL A 106 -13.09 -11.65 -6.69
CA VAL A 106 -12.44 -12.16 -7.93
C VAL A 106 -11.41 -11.16 -8.45
N LEU A 107 -11.82 -9.90 -8.60
CA LEU A 107 -10.96 -8.81 -9.04
C LEU A 107 -9.75 -8.61 -8.13
N ILE A 108 -9.94 -8.75 -6.81
CA ILE A 108 -8.83 -8.62 -5.85
C ILE A 108 -7.82 -9.74 -6.03
N TYR A 109 -8.25 -10.98 -6.31
CA TYR A 109 -7.31 -12.07 -6.61
C TYR A 109 -6.56 -11.84 -7.92
N GLU A 110 -7.22 -11.34 -8.97
CA GLU A 110 -6.55 -10.96 -10.22
C GLU A 110 -5.52 -9.86 -10.00
N ILE A 111 -5.88 -8.82 -9.24
CA ILE A 111 -4.96 -7.75 -8.85
C ILE A 111 -3.74 -8.31 -8.10
N LEU A 112 -3.97 -9.20 -7.12
CA LEU A 112 -2.88 -9.75 -6.32
C LEU A 112 -1.93 -10.62 -7.15
N ASP A 113 -2.45 -11.36 -8.12
CA ASP A 113 -1.65 -12.23 -8.99
C ASP A 113 -0.86 -11.45 -10.04
N GLU A 114 -1.39 -10.34 -10.56
CA GLU A 114 -0.66 -9.47 -11.49
C GLU A 114 0.38 -8.59 -10.79
N VAL A 115 0.06 -8.09 -9.59
CA VAL A 115 0.94 -7.18 -8.85
C VAL A 115 2.05 -7.94 -8.11
N ILE A 116 1.83 -9.20 -7.73
CA ILE A 116 2.78 -9.99 -6.96
C ILE A 116 3.00 -11.33 -7.64
N ASP A 117 4.18 -11.49 -8.25
CA ASP A 117 4.62 -12.77 -8.78
C ASP A 117 5.61 -13.43 -7.82
N TYR A 118 5.25 -14.60 -7.31
CA TYR A 118 6.07 -15.43 -6.41
C TYR A 118 6.68 -14.68 -5.20
N GLY A 119 5.99 -13.64 -4.72
CA GLY A 119 6.42 -12.82 -3.58
C GLY A 119 7.30 -11.62 -3.94
N TYR A 120 7.49 -11.33 -5.22
CA TYR A 120 8.10 -10.11 -5.75
C TYR A 120 7.02 -9.15 -6.22
N GLY A 121 7.05 -7.92 -5.72
CA GLY A 121 6.19 -6.85 -6.22
C GLY A 121 6.60 -6.47 -7.64
N GLN A 122 5.64 -6.49 -8.55
CA GLN A 122 5.76 -6.09 -9.95
C GLN A 122 5.22 -4.66 -10.12
N ASN A 123 4.68 -4.35 -11.29
CA ASN A 123 4.11 -3.05 -11.59
C ASN A 123 2.82 -2.81 -10.80
N THR A 124 2.71 -1.64 -10.17
CA THR A 124 1.53 -1.21 -9.40
C THR A 124 0.79 -0.05 -10.05
N ASP A 125 1.11 0.29 -11.30
CA ASP A 125 0.44 1.38 -12.01
C ASP A 125 -0.99 0.98 -12.41
N THR A 126 -1.96 1.70 -11.83
CA THR A 126 -3.39 1.52 -12.11
C THR A 126 -3.72 1.68 -13.60
N GLY A 127 -3.06 2.60 -14.31
CA GLY A 127 -3.35 2.89 -15.72
C GLY A 127 -3.02 1.71 -16.64
N ILE A 128 -1.94 1.00 -16.32
CA ILE A 128 -1.51 -0.22 -17.00
C ILE A 128 -2.38 -1.39 -16.53
N LEU A 129 -2.53 -1.58 -15.22
CA LEU A 129 -3.26 -2.72 -14.68
C LEU A 129 -4.72 -2.75 -15.16
N LYS A 130 -5.39 -1.60 -15.32
CA LYS A 130 -6.76 -1.54 -15.85
C LYS A 130 -6.90 -2.02 -17.30
N SER A 131 -5.79 -2.07 -18.05
CA SER A 131 -5.77 -2.65 -19.39
C SER A 131 -5.51 -4.16 -19.40
N LEU A 132 -4.86 -4.69 -18.35
CA LEU A 132 -4.60 -6.12 -18.18
C LEU A 132 -5.76 -6.84 -17.49
N ILE A 133 -6.38 -6.21 -16.49
CA ILE A 133 -7.42 -6.78 -15.65
C ILE A 133 -8.78 -6.18 -16.06
N THR A 134 -9.53 -6.91 -16.87
CA THR A 134 -10.84 -6.46 -17.36
C THR A 134 -11.97 -6.99 -16.48
N GLN A 135 -12.67 -6.11 -15.76
CA GLN A 135 -13.87 -6.46 -14.98
C GLN A 135 -15.03 -7.03 -15.81
N ALA A 136 -15.03 -6.76 -17.12
CA ALA A 136 -16.00 -7.32 -18.05
C ALA A 136 -15.39 -8.52 -18.73
N GLY A 137 -15.78 -9.73 -18.29
CA GLY A 137 -15.49 -10.95 -19.01
C GLY A 137 -15.85 -10.77 -20.49
N THR A 138 -14.88 -11.02 -21.37
CA THR A 138 -15.06 -11.04 -22.82
C THR A 138 -15.22 -9.66 -23.48
N ARG A 139 -14.20 -8.80 -23.39
CA ARG A 139 -13.83 -8.03 -24.59
C ARG A 139 -12.70 -8.80 -25.25
N THR A 140 -12.96 -9.43 -26.39
CA THR A 140 -11.89 -9.92 -27.27
C THR A 140 -11.09 -8.70 -27.71
N ALA A 141 -10.09 -8.32 -26.91
CA ALA A 141 -9.11 -7.33 -27.30
C ALA A 141 -8.51 -7.78 -28.63
N THR A 142 -8.46 -6.89 -29.61
CA THR A 142 -7.88 -7.25 -30.90
C THR A 142 -6.39 -7.55 -30.71
N LYS A 143 -5.80 -8.32 -31.65
CA LYS A 143 -4.36 -8.64 -31.59
C LYS A 143 -3.50 -7.37 -31.57
N GLU A 144 -3.96 -6.27 -32.17
CA GLU A 144 -3.25 -5.00 -32.10
C GLU A 144 -3.35 -4.33 -30.72
N GLU A 145 -4.53 -4.35 -30.07
CA GLU A 145 -4.71 -3.79 -28.72
C GLU A 145 -3.85 -4.51 -27.69
N THR A 146 -3.81 -5.84 -27.77
CA THR A 146 -2.96 -6.66 -26.89
C THR A 146 -1.46 -6.36 -27.10
N ALA A 147 -1.00 -6.24 -28.35
CA ALA A 147 0.38 -5.87 -28.65
C ALA A 147 0.76 -4.46 -28.14
N GLN A 148 -0.16 -3.49 -28.24
CA GLN A 148 0.06 -2.14 -27.69
C GLN A 148 0.15 -2.13 -26.17
N ILE A 149 -0.66 -2.94 -25.48
CA ILE A 149 -0.58 -3.10 -24.03
C ILE A 149 0.75 -3.72 -23.64
N THR A 150 1.20 -4.78 -24.34
CA THR A 150 2.51 -5.39 -24.09
C THR A 150 3.63 -4.37 -24.25
N ASN A 151 3.63 -3.56 -25.30
CA ASN A 151 4.64 -2.53 -25.51
C ASN A 151 4.64 -1.45 -24.41
N GLN A 152 3.49 -1.11 -23.83
CA GLN A 152 3.41 -0.18 -22.70
C GLN A 152 3.93 -0.79 -21.38
N VAL A 153 3.70 -2.09 -21.18
CA VAL A 153 4.16 -2.82 -19.99
C VAL A 153 5.67 -3.04 -20.05
N THR A 154 6.22 -3.42 -21.22
CA THR A 154 7.65 -3.70 -21.40
C THR A 154 8.48 -2.48 -21.81
N GLY A 155 7.81 -1.38 -22.18
CA GLY A 155 8.45 -0.15 -22.60
C GLY A 155 9.07 0.64 -21.45
N GLN A 156 10.02 1.53 -21.77
CA GLN A 156 10.70 2.37 -20.79
C GLN A 156 9.77 3.43 -20.14
N ILE A 157 8.63 3.73 -20.77
CA ILE A 157 7.63 4.72 -20.32
C ILE A 157 6.30 4.00 -20.08
N GLY A 158 5.98 3.70 -18.82
CA GLY A 158 4.73 3.03 -18.45
C GLY A 158 3.55 3.96 -18.18
N TRP A 159 3.80 5.19 -17.72
CA TRP A 159 2.76 6.09 -17.20
C TRP A 159 2.00 6.87 -18.28
N ARG A 160 2.40 6.77 -19.55
CA ARG A 160 1.79 7.52 -20.66
C ARG A 160 1.65 6.65 -21.91
N ARG A 161 0.45 6.62 -22.48
CA ARG A 161 0.19 5.93 -23.74
C ARG A 161 0.73 6.72 -24.93
N GLU A 162 1.23 6.00 -25.93
CA GLU A 162 1.61 6.58 -27.21
C GLU A 162 0.38 7.02 -28.02
N GLY A 163 0.54 8.04 -28.86
CA GLY A 163 -0.50 8.47 -29.80
C GLY A 163 -1.65 9.31 -29.22
N ILE A 164 -1.58 9.75 -27.96
CA ILE A 164 -2.61 10.63 -27.37
C ILE A 164 -2.60 11.99 -28.11
N LYS A 165 -3.72 12.34 -28.76
CA LYS A 165 -3.95 13.64 -29.42
C LYS A 165 -5.17 14.32 -28.80
N TYR A 166 -5.01 15.58 -28.40
CA TYR A 166 -6.10 16.43 -27.93
C TYR A 166 -6.50 17.44 -29.01
N ARG A 167 -7.77 17.86 -29.03
CA ARG A 167 -8.25 18.93 -29.92
C ARG A 167 -7.65 20.29 -29.55
N ARG A 168 -7.45 20.51 -28.25
CA ARG A 168 -6.76 21.67 -27.68
C ARG A 168 -5.83 21.16 -26.59
N ASN A 169 -4.55 21.54 -26.67
CA ASN A 169 -3.54 21.14 -25.69
C ASN A 169 -3.53 22.18 -24.57
N GLU A 170 -4.14 21.87 -23.44
CA GLU A 170 -4.17 22.72 -22.24
C GLU A 170 -3.51 21.96 -21.08
N LEU A 171 -2.86 22.70 -20.18
CA LEU A 171 -2.26 22.18 -18.95
C LEU A 171 -2.78 23.02 -17.78
N PHE A 172 -3.35 22.35 -16.78
CA PHE A 172 -3.77 22.97 -15.54
C PHE A 172 -2.74 22.65 -14.46
N LEU A 173 -2.26 23.67 -13.76
CA LEU A 173 -1.31 23.56 -12.66
C LEU A 173 -1.99 24.06 -11.39
N ASP A 174 -1.95 23.26 -10.34
CA ASP A 174 -2.45 23.61 -9.01
C ASP A 174 -1.26 23.65 -8.03
N ILE A 175 -1.07 24.78 -7.36
CA ILE A 175 0.03 24.99 -6.42
C ILE A 175 -0.56 24.92 -5.00
N MET A 176 -0.35 23.77 -4.37
CA MET A 176 -0.84 23.49 -3.02
C MET A 176 0.28 23.70 -2.00
N GLU A 177 0.20 24.77 -1.22
CA GLU A 177 1.15 25.06 -0.13
C GLU A 177 0.62 24.52 1.20
N SER A 178 1.46 23.78 1.93
CA SER A 178 1.13 23.23 3.26
C SER A 178 2.13 23.72 4.30
N VAL A 179 1.68 24.62 5.18
CA VAL A 179 2.52 25.18 6.26
C VAL A 179 2.33 24.36 7.54
N ASN A 180 3.34 23.60 7.94
CA ASN A 180 3.36 22.86 9.20
C ASN A 180 4.01 23.72 10.30
N LEU A 181 3.22 24.12 11.31
CA LEU A 181 3.68 24.95 12.43
C LEU A 181 3.36 24.30 13.77
N LEU A 182 4.38 24.21 14.65
CA LEU A 182 4.19 23.88 16.06
C LEU A 182 4.56 25.08 16.92
N MET A 183 3.57 25.59 17.65
CA MET A 183 3.74 26.71 18.58
C MET A 183 3.54 26.23 20.01
N SER A 184 4.49 26.55 20.88
CA SER A 184 4.37 26.32 22.31
C SER A 184 3.29 27.24 22.91
N PRO A 185 2.68 26.87 24.06
CA PRO A 185 1.74 27.75 24.77
C PRO A 185 2.34 29.11 25.17
N GLN A 186 3.67 29.23 25.22
CA GLN A 186 4.41 30.45 25.54
C GLN A 186 4.70 31.34 24.31
N GLY A 187 4.25 30.94 23.11
CA GLY A 187 4.41 31.72 21.89
C GLY A 187 5.73 31.48 21.13
N TYR A 188 6.60 30.59 21.61
CA TYR A 188 7.77 30.17 20.84
C TYR A 188 7.36 29.19 19.74
N TRP A 189 7.73 29.49 18.50
CA TRP A 189 7.64 28.56 17.38
C TRP A 189 8.91 27.71 17.34
N SER A 190 8.74 26.40 17.19
CA SER A 190 9.87 25.51 16.85
C SER A 190 9.80 25.23 15.35
N PRO A 191 10.89 25.43 14.58
CA PRO A 191 10.95 24.93 13.22
C PRO A 191 10.76 23.42 13.30
N CYS A 192 9.61 22.93 12.84
CA CYS A 192 9.36 21.50 12.74
C CYS A 192 10.30 20.92 11.68
N GLY A 193 11.51 20.50 12.09
CA GLY A 193 12.26 19.51 11.33
C GLY A 193 11.44 18.24 11.19
N ALA A 194 11.59 17.52 10.07
CA ALA A 194 10.76 16.38 9.66
C ALA A 194 10.35 15.48 10.84
N LEU A 195 9.09 15.61 11.26
CA LEU A 195 8.49 14.80 12.32
C LEU A 195 8.17 13.42 11.73
N VAL A 196 8.93 12.40 12.10
CA VAL A 196 8.49 11.00 11.95
C VAL A 196 7.34 10.80 12.93
N TRP A 197 6.15 10.53 12.40
CA TRP A 197 4.96 10.22 13.19
C TRP A 197 5.11 8.82 13.79
N SER A 198 5.58 8.74 15.04
CA SER A 198 5.36 7.60 15.93
C SER A 198 4.66 8.10 17.18
N GLU A 199 3.61 7.38 17.58
CA GLU A 199 2.67 7.70 18.65
C GLU A 199 3.26 8.46 19.84
N GLY A 200 2.73 9.66 20.10
CA GLY A 200 2.83 10.35 21.39
C GLY A 200 4.22 10.91 21.74
N PHE A 201 4.39 12.20 21.48
CA PHE A 201 5.53 13.09 21.78
C PHE A 201 6.72 13.04 20.80
N PRO A 202 7.07 14.18 20.17
CA PRO A 202 8.32 14.31 19.44
C PRO A 202 9.49 14.37 20.43
N THR A 203 10.43 13.44 20.30
CA THR A 203 11.77 13.60 20.88
C THR A 203 12.64 14.34 19.86
N PRO A 204 13.15 15.55 20.17
CA PRO A 204 14.05 16.26 19.27
C PRO A 204 15.38 15.51 19.18
N LEU A 205 15.82 15.16 17.97
CA LEU A 205 17.21 14.80 17.73
C LEU A 205 18.05 16.08 17.78
N GLY A 206 18.84 16.22 18.86
CA GLY A 206 20.03 17.10 18.92
C GLY A 206 19.80 18.57 18.58
N GLY A 207 19.57 19.40 19.59
CA GLY A 207 19.43 20.84 19.43
C GLY A 207 20.71 21.54 18.95
N LEU A 208 20.60 22.31 17.86
CA LEU A 208 21.46 23.46 17.62
C LEU A 208 20.76 24.69 18.25
N ARG A 209 21.21 25.09 19.43
CA ARG A 209 20.87 26.40 20.01
C ARG A 209 21.57 27.48 19.18
N VAL A 210 20.81 28.23 18.40
CA VAL A 210 21.30 29.51 17.88
C VAL A 210 21.10 30.55 18.98
N HIS A 211 22.20 31.02 19.56
CA HIS A 211 22.22 32.20 20.42
C HIS A 211 21.84 33.42 19.58
N GLN A 212 20.84 34.20 19.99
CA GLN A 212 20.65 35.56 19.49
C GLN A 212 21.64 36.49 20.20
N PRO A 213 22.33 37.40 19.47
CA PRO A 213 23.03 38.52 20.09
C PRO A 213 22.02 39.60 20.49
N GLY A 214 22.31 40.30 21.58
CA GLY A 214 21.44 41.29 22.22
C GLY A 214 21.34 42.63 21.50
#